data_AF-A0A1F8NMA9-F1
#
_entry.id   AF-A0A1F8NMA9-F1
#
_cell.length_a   1.000
_cell.length_b   1.000
_cell.length_c   1.000
_cell.angle_alpha   90.00
_cell.angle_beta   90.00
_cell.angle_gamma   90.00
#
_symmetry.space_group_name_H-M   'P 1'
#
loop_
_entity.id
_entity.type
_entity.pdbx_description
1 polymer ?
#
loop_
_entity_poly.entity_id
_entity_poly.type
_entity_poly.pdbx_seq_one_letter_code
_entity_poly.pdbx_strand_id
1 'polypeptide(L)'
;MRRGELLGLQWKDIDWTKRQIYIRRGCFNPVGGGFTFQPPKTKLGKRTVQLGQGIIDHLRAQLQQVDLMRKAARDKWQEHDLVFPSAVGTPIGGDRITHDFPVLARMAGLPVIRLHDCRHTDASIMLSHGIPPIIVAGMLGHSLAILMTRYAHYIPGAQDEAARLMDDILTPIPIDFKSLKPQAN
;
A
#
# COMPACT_ATOMS: atom_id res chain seq x y z
N MET A 1 2.43 2.95 1.74
CA MET A 1 1.66 4.02 2.45
C MET A 1 2.14 5.41 2.00
N ARG A 2 1.42 6.49 2.30
CA ARG A 2 1.90 7.87 2.07
C ARG A 2 2.82 8.33 3.20
N ARG A 3 3.75 9.25 2.93
CA ARG A 3 4.69 9.82 3.93
C ARG A 3 3.99 10.28 5.21
N GLY A 4 2.96 11.11 5.09
CA GLY A 4 2.22 11.61 6.26
C GLY A 4 1.51 10.50 7.04
N GLU A 5 1.03 9.44 6.37
CA GLU A 5 0.41 8.28 7.03
C GLU A 5 1.43 7.51 7.86
N LEU A 6 2.67 7.35 7.37
CA LEU A 6 3.76 6.71 8.12
C LEU A 6 4.16 7.55 9.34
N LEU A 7 4.32 8.87 9.17
CA LEU A 7 4.65 9.79 10.26
C LEU A 7 3.54 9.91 11.33
N GLY A 8 2.29 9.60 10.96
CA GLY A 8 1.13 9.64 11.84
C GLY A 8 0.73 8.28 12.43
N LEU A 9 1.45 7.21 12.09
CA LEU A 9 1.11 5.85 12.48
C LEU A 9 1.40 5.64 13.98
N GLN A 10 0.40 5.12 14.70
CA GLN A 10 0.52 4.83 16.13
C GLN A 10 0.40 3.32 16.42
N TRP A 11 0.94 2.85 17.54
CA TRP A 11 0.88 1.43 17.92
C TRP A 11 -0.56 0.95 18.06
N LYS A 12 -1.47 1.79 18.58
CA LYS A 12 -2.91 1.48 18.66
C LYS A 12 -3.60 1.29 17.30
N ASP A 13 -2.95 1.67 16.20
CA ASP A 13 -3.47 1.45 14.86
C ASP A 13 -3.07 0.08 14.29
N ILE A 14 -2.25 -0.70 14.99
CA ILE A 14 -1.82 -2.04 14.61
C ILE A 14 -2.67 -3.09 15.34
N ASP A 15 -3.35 -3.94 14.59
CA ASP A 15 -4.00 -5.14 15.09
C ASP A 15 -3.09 -6.35 14.85
N TRP A 16 -2.41 -6.75 15.92
CA TRP A 16 -1.40 -7.81 15.90
C TRP A 16 -2.00 -9.20 15.63
N THR A 17 -3.25 -9.42 16.04
CA THR A 17 -3.93 -10.71 15.87
C THR A 17 -4.37 -10.89 14.43
N LYS A 18 -5.00 -9.86 13.84
CA LYS A 18 -5.44 -9.89 12.44
C LYS A 18 -4.33 -9.52 11.45
N ARG A 19 -3.17 -9.09 11.96
CA ARG A 19 -1.99 -8.63 11.20
C ARG A 19 -2.36 -7.53 10.22
N GLN A 20 -2.90 -6.44 10.74
CA GLN A 20 -3.40 -5.35 9.91
C GLN A 20 -3.13 -3.97 10.51
N ILE A 21 -2.96 -2.99 9.64
CA ILE A 21 -2.81 -1.58 10.01
C ILE A 21 -4.07 -0.81 9.62
N TYR A 22 -4.60 -0.03 10.55
CA TYR A 22 -5.66 0.94 10.28
C TYR A 22 -5.07 2.32 9.95
N ILE A 23 -5.22 2.76 8.71
CA ILE A 23 -4.80 4.10 8.31
C ILE A 23 -5.85 5.11 8.77
N ARG A 24 -5.62 5.74 9.93
CA ARG A 24 -6.60 6.62 10.59
C ARG A 24 -6.24 8.09 10.59
N ARG A 25 -4.95 8.42 10.45
CA ARG A 25 -4.43 9.80 10.49
C ARG A 25 -3.16 9.93 9.68
N GLY A 26 -2.83 11.17 9.34
CA GLY A 26 -1.50 11.56 8.88
C GLY A 26 -0.94 12.64 9.80
N CYS A 27 0.38 12.71 9.88
CA CYS A 27 1.09 13.81 10.53
C CYS A 27 1.57 14.82 9.48
N PHE A 28 1.34 16.10 9.75
CA PHE A 28 1.71 17.22 8.88
C PHE A 28 2.39 18.30 9.72
N ASN A 29 3.36 19.01 9.14
CA ASN A 29 4.03 20.14 9.77
C ASN A 29 3.83 21.40 8.92
N PRO A 30 2.69 22.11 9.04
CA PRO A 30 2.50 23.40 8.39
C PRO A 30 3.54 24.42 8.88
N VAL A 31 3.97 25.31 7.97
CA VAL A 31 4.94 26.36 8.26
C VAL A 31 4.47 27.19 9.46
N GLY A 32 5.28 27.25 10.52
CA GLY A 32 4.99 28.01 11.74
C GLY A 32 3.96 27.39 12.70
N GLY A 33 3.35 26.24 12.36
CA GLY A 33 2.25 25.63 13.15
C GLY A 33 2.62 24.40 13.98
N GLY A 34 3.82 23.85 13.80
CA GLY A 34 4.23 22.61 14.47
C GLY A 34 3.52 21.37 13.95
N PHE A 35 3.81 20.21 14.53
CA PHE A 35 3.23 18.95 14.09
C PHE A 35 1.74 18.84 14.45
N THR A 36 0.94 18.50 13.45
CA THR A 36 -0.51 18.28 13.60
C THR A 36 -0.89 16.91 13.09
N PHE A 37 -1.76 16.22 13.83
CA PHE A 37 -2.33 14.94 13.42
C PHE A 37 -3.74 15.19 12.89
N GLN A 38 -3.97 14.82 11.64
CA GLN A 38 -5.26 15.02 11.00
C GLN A 38 -5.76 13.71 10.37
N PRO A 39 -7.08 13.44 10.42
CA PRO A 39 -7.63 12.30 9.68
C PRO A 39 -7.37 12.47 8.17
N PRO A 40 -7.32 11.37 7.39
CA PRO A 40 -7.19 11.45 5.95
C PRO A 40 -8.28 12.32 5.34
N LYS A 41 -7.89 13.18 4.41
CA LYS A 41 -8.79 14.15 3.73
C LYS A 41 -9.93 13.49 2.97
N THR A 42 -9.80 12.22 2.61
CA THR A 42 -10.78 11.49 1.79
C THR A 42 -11.21 10.20 2.46
N LYS A 43 -12.43 9.72 2.14
CA LYS A 43 -12.94 8.42 2.61
C LYS A 43 -11.99 7.27 2.24
N LEU A 44 -11.46 7.28 1.01
CA LEU A 44 -10.47 6.30 0.51
C LEU A 44 -9.13 6.36 1.26
N GLY A 45 -8.83 7.47 1.93
CA GLY A 45 -7.66 7.59 2.79
C GLY A 45 -7.78 6.75 4.07
N LYS A 46 -9.01 6.53 4.57
CA LYS A 46 -9.28 5.64 5.70
C LYS A 46 -9.42 4.22 5.20
N ARG A 47 -8.43 3.39 5.49
CA ARG A 47 -8.35 2.01 4.98
C ARG A 47 -7.60 1.09 5.92
N THR A 48 -7.78 -0.20 5.69
CA THR A 48 -7.02 -1.26 6.37
C THR A 48 -6.01 -1.86 5.39
N VAL A 49 -4.79 -2.08 5.86
CA VAL A 49 -3.73 -2.73 5.09
C VAL A 49 -3.36 -4.04 5.78
N GLN A 50 -3.53 -5.16 5.07
CA GLN A 50 -3.10 -6.47 5.57
C GLN A 50 -1.58 -6.59 5.51
N LEU A 51 -1.00 -7.21 6.52
CA LEU A 51 0.44 -7.38 6.66
C LEU A 51 0.84 -8.86 6.58
N GLY A 52 1.95 -9.12 5.90
CA GLY A 52 2.65 -10.40 6.00
C GLY A 52 3.34 -10.57 7.35
N GLN A 53 3.61 -11.82 7.73
CA GLN A 53 4.25 -12.14 9.01
C GLN A 53 5.61 -11.42 9.19
N GLY A 54 6.42 -11.36 8.14
CA GLY A 54 7.72 -10.69 8.20
C GLY A 54 7.62 -9.21 8.61
N ILE A 55 6.58 -8.48 8.18
CA ILE A 55 6.37 -7.08 8.60
C ILE A 55 5.96 -7.00 10.06
N ILE A 56 5.15 -7.95 10.55
CA ILE A 56 4.78 -8.02 11.97
C ILE A 56 6.01 -8.21 12.84
N ASP A 57 6.94 -9.07 12.42
CA ASP A 57 8.17 -9.31 13.17
C ASP A 57 9.08 -8.06 13.19
N HIS A 58 9.17 -7.33 12.07
CA HIS A 58 9.85 -6.04 12.03
C HIS A 58 9.16 -4.98 12.90
N LEU A 59 7.83 -4.95 12.97
CA LEU A 59 7.10 -4.03 13.85
C LEU A 59 7.32 -4.36 15.32
N ARG A 60 7.46 -5.64 15.69
CA ARG A 60 7.84 -6.04 17.06
C ARG A 60 9.25 -5.59 17.42
N ALA A 61 10.20 -5.77 16.50
CA ALA A 61 11.56 -5.28 16.69
C ALA A 61 11.58 -3.75 16.83
N GLN A 62 10.80 -3.05 16.00
CA GLN A 62 10.64 -1.59 16.09
C GLN A 62 10.05 -1.15 17.44
N LEU A 63 9.08 -1.87 17.99
CA LEU A 63 8.51 -1.58 19.31
C LEU A 63 9.59 -1.61 20.39
N GLN A 64 10.45 -2.64 20.37
CA GLN A 64 11.58 -2.75 21.30
C GLN A 64 12.58 -1.61 21.13
N GLN A 65 12.88 -1.20 19.89
CA GLN A 65 13.76 -0.05 19.63
C GLN A 65 13.18 1.26 20.17
N VAL A 66 11.88 1.48 20.00
CA VAL A 66 11.19 2.67 20.55
C VAL A 66 11.25 2.70 22.08
N ASP A 67 11.10 1.55 22.75
CA ASP A 67 11.24 1.45 24.20
C ASP A 67 12.67 1.83 24.67
N LEU A 68 13.70 1.43 23.91
CA LEU A 68 15.09 1.82 24.19
C LEU A 68 15.30 3.33 23.98
N MET A 69 14.76 3.89 22.89
CA MET A 69 14.81 5.33 22.63
C MET A 69 14.14 6.13 23.75
N ARG A 70 12.98 5.67 24.23
CA ARG A 70 12.27 6.27 25.37
C ARG A 70 13.11 6.28 26.64
N LYS A 71 13.73 5.15 26.99
CA LYS A 71 14.62 5.04 28.15
C LYS A 71 15.84 5.97 28.02
N ALA A 72 16.40 6.08 26.83
CA ALA A 72 17.55 6.94 26.56
C ALA A 72 17.21 8.44 26.67
N ALA A 73 16.02 8.85 26.19
CA ALA A 73 15.57 10.24 26.22
C ALA A 73 15.17 10.73 27.62
N ARG A 74 14.80 9.83 28.53
CA ARG A 74 14.36 10.14 29.91
C ARG A 74 13.26 11.22 29.90
N ASP A 75 13.45 12.29 30.65
CA ASP A 75 12.47 13.37 30.81
C ASP A 75 12.24 14.20 29.54
N LYS A 76 13.09 14.03 28.52
CA LYS A 76 12.90 14.68 27.21
C LYS A 76 11.92 13.94 26.31
N TRP A 77 11.50 12.72 26.68
CA TRP A 77 10.57 11.93 25.87
C TRP A 77 9.17 12.54 25.87
N GLN A 78 8.64 12.77 24.67
CA GLN A 78 7.28 13.22 24.45
C GLN A 78 6.44 12.07 23.92
N GLU A 79 5.47 11.61 24.71
CA GLU A 79 4.67 10.44 24.37
C GLU A 79 3.58 10.78 23.34
N HIS A 80 3.63 10.11 22.20
CA HIS A 80 2.69 10.27 21.09
C HIS A 80 2.21 8.93 20.50
N ASP A 81 2.57 7.80 21.13
CA ASP A 81 2.26 6.43 20.71
C ASP A 81 2.75 6.10 19.29
N LEU A 82 3.80 6.77 18.81
CA LEU A 82 4.26 6.68 17.41
C LEU A 82 5.06 5.39 17.16
N VAL A 83 4.82 4.78 16.00
CA VAL A 83 5.62 3.66 15.50
C VAL A 83 7.02 4.12 15.05
N PHE A 84 7.11 5.31 14.46
CA PHE A 84 8.34 5.90 13.95
C PHE A 84 8.61 7.29 14.58
N PRO A 85 8.93 7.34 15.88
CA PRO A 85 9.23 8.59 16.57
C PRO A 85 10.63 9.12 16.24
N SER A 86 10.87 10.39 16.57
CA SER A 86 12.21 10.96 16.69
C SER A 86 12.91 10.42 17.95
N ALA A 87 14.18 10.78 18.14
CA ALA A 87 14.95 10.42 19.33
C ALA A 87 14.33 10.89 20.66
N VAL A 88 13.36 11.81 20.62
CA VAL A 88 12.66 12.36 21.80
C VAL A 88 11.15 12.10 21.77
N GLY A 89 10.67 11.15 20.96
CA GLY A 89 9.26 10.74 20.94
C GLY A 89 8.35 11.57 20.03
N THR A 90 8.80 12.73 19.56
CA THR A 90 8.04 13.60 18.64
C THR A 90 7.99 13.03 17.22
N PRO A 91 7.07 13.47 16.35
CA PRO A 91 7.12 13.13 14.93
C PRO A 91 8.44 13.53 14.28
N ILE A 92 8.90 12.72 13.33
CA ILE A 92 10.07 13.07 12.52
C ILE A 92 9.68 14.23 11.58
N GLY A 93 10.53 15.25 11.50
CA GLY A 93 10.36 16.38 10.58
C GLY A 93 10.07 15.94 9.15
N GLY A 94 9.02 16.50 8.55
CA GLY A 94 8.41 15.99 7.31
C GLY A 94 9.39 15.84 6.15
N ASP A 95 10.35 16.76 6.02
CA ASP A 95 11.34 16.73 4.94
C ASP A 95 12.55 15.86 5.28
N ARG A 96 12.82 15.61 6.57
CA ARG A 96 13.99 14.82 6.98
C ARG A 96 13.96 13.42 6.39
N ILE A 97 12.84 12.69 6.48
CA ILE A 97 12.73 11.36 5.85
C ILE A 97 12.87 11.44 4.33
N THR A 98 12.42 12.54 3.71
CA THR A 98 12.51 12.70 2.25
C THR A 98 13.96 12.94 1.79
N HIS A 99 14.78 13.58 2.61
CA HIS A 99 16.20 13.78 2.36
C HIS A 99 17.05 12.57 2.76
N ASP A 100 16.73 11.92 3.88
CA ASP A 100 17.49 10.78 4.40
C ASP A 100 17.29 9.54 3.54
N PHE A 101 16.09 9.32 2.98
CA PHE A 101 15.79 8.09 2.24
C PHE A 101 16.70 7.85 1.02
N PRO A 102 16.93 8.82 0.11
CA PRO A 102 17.91 8.66 -0.97
C PRO A 102 19.34 8.38 -0.49
N VAL A 103 19.74 8.94 0.64
CA VAL A 103 21.06 8.72 1.24
C VAL A 103 21.17 7.29 1.75
N LEU A 104 20.16 6.82 2.48
CA LEU A 104 20.08 5.44 2.97
C LEU A 104 20.05 4.42 1.82
N ALA A 105 19.30 4.69 0.76
CA ALA A 105 19.28 3.83 -0.44
C ALA A 105 20.68 3.71 -1.07
N ARG A 106 21.40 4.83 -1.18
CA ARG A 106 22.79 4.84 -1.69
C ARG A 106 23.74 4.06 -0.78
N MET A 107 23.64 4.25 0.54
CA MET A 107 24.46 3.51 1.51
C MET A 107 24.19 2.01 1.48
N ALA A 108 22.95 1.61 1.19
CA ALA A 108 22.56 0.21 1.03
C ALA A 108 22.95 -0.39 -0.34
N GLY A 109 23.56 0.38 -1.24
CA GLY A 109 23.89 -0.08 -2.60
C GLY A 109 22.67 -0.30 -3.49
N LEU A 110 21.53 0.32 -3.16
CA LEU A 110 20.27 0.17 -3.90
C LEU A 110 20.09 1.31 -4.92
N PRO A 111 19.29 1.08 -5.98
CA PRO A 111 18.83 2.14 -6.86
C PRO A 111 18.17 3.28 -6.06
N VAL A 112 18.61 4.51 -6.32
CA VAL A 112 18.11 5.67 -5.59
C VAL A 112 16.76 6.10 -6.17
N ILE A 113 15.70 5.81 -5.42
CA ILE A 113 14.33 6.26 -5.70
C ILE A 113 13.86 7.22 -4.61
N ARG A 114 12.75 7.92 -4.84
CA ARG A 114 12.13 8.77 -3.82
C ARG A 114 11.30 7.90 -2.87
N LEU A 115 11.07 8.36 -1.64
CA LEU A 115 10.24 7.63 -0.69
C LEU A 115 8.83 7.30 -1.23
N HIS A 116 8.25 8.21 -2.03
CA HIS A 116 6.95 7.97 -2.65
C HIS A 116 6.98 6.90 -3.75
N ASP A 117 8.14 6.65 -4.34
CA ASP A 117 8.30 5.64 -5.38
C ASP A 117 8.15 4.23 -4.82
N CYS A 118 8.44 3.98 -3.54
CA CYS A 118 8.14 2.69 -2.91
C CYS A 118 6.67 2.29 -3.09
N ARG A 119 5.76 3.26 -3.11
CA ARG A 119 4.33 3.04 -3.35
C ARG A 119 4.03 2.77 -4.82
N HIS A 120 4.78 3.38 -5.73
CA HIS A 120 4.71 3.06 -7.16
C HIS A 120 5.21 1.64 -7.43
N THR A 121 6.32 1.25 -6.79
CA THR A 121 6.86 -0.11 -6.83
C THR A 121 5.84 -1.13 -6.33
N ASP A 122 5.24 -0.89 -5.15
CA ASP A 122 4.20 -1.76 -4.57
C ASP A 122 3.02 -1.98 -5.53
N ALA A 123 2.53 -0.91 -6.16
CA ALA A 123 1.47 -0.99 -7.18
C ALA A 123 1.89 -1.84 -8.39
N SER A 124 3.09 -1.59 -8.93
CA SER A 124 3.60 -2.29 -10.11
C SER A 124 3.82 -3.78 -9.86
N ILE A 125 4.37 -4.15 -8.71
CA ILE A 125 4.60 -5.56 -8.33
C ILE A 125 3.25 -6.27 -8.20
N MET A 126 2.30 -5.70 -7.45
CA MET A 126 1.00 -6.36 -7.29
C MET A 126 0.27 -6.55 -8.63
N LEU A 127 0.25 -5.52 -9.48
CA LEU A 127 -0.47 -5.60 -10.77
C LEU A 127 0.20 -6.58 -11.75
N SER A 128 1.53 -6.56 -11.85
CA SER A 128 2.28 -7.50 -12.71
C SER A 128 2.14 -8.96 -12.28
N HIS A 129 1.88 -9.20 -10.99
CA HIS A 129 1.56 -10.52 -10.45
C HIS A 129 0.05 -10.85 -10.46
N GLY A 130 -0.76 -10.09 -11.20
CA GLY A 130 -2.18 -10.41 -11.42
C GLY A 130 -3.10 -10.10 -10.24
N ILE A 131 -2.65 -9.37 -9.22
CA ILE A 131 -3.53 -8.95 -8.13
C ILE A 131 -4.60 -8.00 -8.69
N PRO A 132 -5.90 -8.23 -8.40
CA PRO A 132 -6.97 -7.45 -9.01
C PRO A 132 -6.82 -5.94 -8.73
N PRO A 133 -6.98 -5.06 -9.75
CA PRO A 133 -6.79 -3.62 -9.59
C PRO A 133 -7.63 -2.99 -8.47
N ILE A 134 -8.83 -3.50 -8.21
CA ILE A 134 -9.67 -3.01 -7.11
C ILE A 134 -9.03 -3.23 -5.73
N ILE A 135 -8.34 -4.35 -5.54
CA ILE A 135 -7.63 -4.68 -4.30
C ILE A 135 -6.40 -3.79 -4.15
N VAL A 136 -5.62 -3.62 -5.23
CA VAL A 136 -4.46 -2.73 -5.25
C VAL A 136 -4.87 -1.28 -4.96
N ALA A 137 -5.94 -0.79 -5.59
CA ALA A 137 -6.48 0.54 -5.35
C ALA A 137 -6.89 0.72 -3.88
N GLY A 138 -7.54 -0.30 -3.30
CA GLY A 138 -7.91 -0.37 -1.89
C GLY A 138 -6.70 -0.27 -0.96
N MET A 139 -5.67 -1.10 -1.16
CA MET A 139 -4.45 -1.11 -0.34
C MET A 139 -3.68 0.21 -0.41
N LEU A 140 -3.64 0.82 -1.59
CA LEU A 140 -3.03 2.13 -1.75
C LEU A 140 -3.95 3.21 -1.15
N GLY A 141 -5.26 3.11 -1.25
CA GLY A 141 -6.17 4.22 -0.96
C GLY A 141 -6.21 5.22 -2.12
N HIS A 142 -6.26 4.69 -3.33
CA HIS A 142 -6.56 5.40 -4.58
C HIS A 142 -7.99 5.07 -5.03
N SER A 143 -8.58 5.93 -5.85
CA SER A 143 -9.75 5.48 -6.63
C SER A 143 -9.26 4.52 -7.71
N LEU A 144 -10.14 3.61 -8.14
CA LEU A 144 -9.83 2.69 -9.24
C LEU A 144 -9.44 3.48 -10.50
N ALA A 145 -10.14 4.58 -10.81
CA ALA A 145 -9.80 5.45 -11.93
C ALA A 145 -8.35 5.96 -11.87
N ILE A 146 -7.90 6.51 -10.72
CA ILE A 146 -6.52 6.98 -10.55
C ILE A 146 -5.52 5.84 -10.70
N LEU A 147 -5.84 4.66 -10.19
CA LEU A 147 -4.98 3.48 -10.33
C LEU A 147 -4.84 3.11 -11.81
N MET A 148 -5.96 2.94 -12.52
CA MET A 148 -5.96 2.52 -13.92
C MET A 148 -5.27 3.54 -14.82
N THR A 149 -5.47 4.85 -14.60
CA THR A 149 -4.74 5.89 -15.35
C THR A 149 -3.22 5.81 -15.17
N ARG A 150 -2.75 5.37 -14.00
CA ARG A 150 -1.32 5.43 -13.66
C ARG A 150 -0.57 4.11 -13.84
N TYR A 151 -1.25 2.98 -13.73
CA TYR A 151 -0.59 1.67 -13.61
C TYR A 151 -1.18 0.57 -14.48
N ALA A 152 -2.18 0.85 -15.32
CA ALA A 152 -2.80 -0.18 -16.15
C ALA A 152 -1.78 -0.93 -17.04
N HIS A 153 -0.69 -0.28 -17.44
CA HIS A 153 0.38 -0.88 -18.23
C HIS A 153 1.19 -1.97 -17.51
N TYR A 154 1.04 -2.10 -16.18
CA TYR A 154 1.62 -3.22 -15.43
C TYR A 154 0.69 -4.44 -15.35
N ILE A 155 -0.57 -4.31 -15.79
CA ILE A 155 -1.49 -5.45 -15.81
C ILE A 155 -1.08 -6.34 -16.97
N PRO A 156 -0.83 -7.65 -16.74
CA PRO A 156 -0.54 -8.58 -17.81
C PRO A 156 -1.61 -8.51 -18.91
N GLY A 157 -1.18 -8.42 -20.16
CA GLY A 157 -2.09 -8.42 -21.30
C GLY A 157 -2.80 -9.76 -21.41
N ALA A 158 -4.13 -9.75 -21.28
CA ALA A 158 -4.98 -10.93 -21.44
C ALA A 158 -5.90 -10.81 -22.66
N GLN A 159 -5.63 -9.89 -23.59
CA GLN A 159 -6.51 -9.66 -24.74
C GLN A 159 -6.66 -10.92 -25.61
N ASP A 160 -5.55 -11.59 -25.91
CA ASP A 160 -5.57 -12.83 -26.70
C ASP A 160 -6.21 -14.00 -25.93
N GLU A 161 -6.01 -14.06 -24.62
CA GLU A 161 -6.62 -15.09 -23.77
C GLU A 161 -8.13 -14.88 -23.65
N ALA A 162 -8.58 -13.63 -23.49
CA ALA A 162 -9.98 -13.26 -23.49
C ALA A 162 -10.65 -13.55 -24.84
N ALA A 163 -9.97 -13.26 -25.95
CA ALA A 163 -10.45 -13.61 -27.28
C ALA A 163 -10.60 -15.13 -27.44
N ARG A 164 -9.58 -15.91 -27.05
CA ARG A 164 -9.65 -17.38 -27.08
C ARG A 164 -10.77 -17.94 -26.21
N LEU A 165 -10.97 -17.40 -25.01
CA LEU A 165 -12.04 -17.83 -24.11
C LEU A 165 -13.43 -17.58 -24.73
N MET A 166 -13.62 -16.42 -25.36
CA MET A 166 -14.88 -16.10 -26.02
C MET A 166 -15.12 -17.00 -27.24
N ASP A 167 -14.08 -17.32 -28.00
CA ASP A 167 -14.15 -18.27 -29.12
C ASP A 167 -14.53 -19.67 -28.63
N ASP A 168 -13.87 -20.20 -27.59
CA ASP A 168 -14.17 -21.51 -27.03
C ASP A 168 -15.62 -21.64 -26.52
N ILE A 169 -16.14 -20.60 -25.87
CA ILE A 169 -17.47 -20.63 -25.25
C ILE A 169 -18.59 -20.34 -26.25
N LEU A 170 -18.37 -19.39 -27.17
CA LEU A 170 -19.45 -18.81 -27.99
C LEU A 170 -19.37 -19.20 -29.45
N THR A 171 -18.31 -19.88 -29.91
CA THR A 171 -18.22 -20.26 -31.31
C THR A 171 -19.27 -21.30 -31.65
N PRO A 172 -20.19 -21.00 -32.60
CA PRO A 172 -21.29 -21.88 -32.91
C PRO A 172 -20.79 -23.24 -33.41
N ILE A 173 -21.37 -24.32 -32.89
CA ILE A 173 -21.13 -25.66 -33.42
C ILE A 173 -21.87 -25.76 -34.76
N PRO A 174 -21.19 -26.12 -35.87
CA PRO A 174 -21.85 -26.37 -37.14
C PRO A 174 -22.85 -27.52 -36.99
N ILE A 175 -24.13 -27.24 -37.18
CA ILE A 175 -25.16 -28.28 -37.25
C ILE A 175 -25.22 -28.74 -38.71
N ASP A 176 -24.96 -30.03 -38.94
CA ASP A 176 -25.26 -30.65 -40.23
C ASP A 176 -26.76 -30.87 -40.37
N PHE A 177 -27.42 -29.95 -41.09
CA PHE A 177 -28.84 -30.02 -41.38
C PHE A 177 -29.25 -31.23 -42.22
N LYS A 178 -28.32 -31.93 -42.89
CA LYS A 178 -28.61 -33.16 -43.65
C LYS A 178 -28.83 -34.37 -42.72
N SER A 179 -28.32 -34.32 -41.50
CA SER A 179 -28.49 -35.37 -40.48
C SER A 179 -29.85 -35.30 -39.76
N LEU A 180 -30.54 -34.15 -39.84
CA LEU A 180 -31.88 -33.95 -39.31
C LEU A 180 -32.90 -34.58 -40.28
N LYS A 181 -33.13 -35.89 -40.16
CA LYS A 181 -34.26 -36.53 -40.83
C LYS A 181 -35.56 -35.90 -40.29
N PRO A 182 -36.50 -35.49 -41.16
CA PRO A 182 -37.84 -35.12 -40.71
C PRO A 182 -38.44 -36.33 -40.00
N GLN A 183 -38.88 -36.16 -38.75
CA GLN A 183 -39.81 -37.11 -38.16
C GLN A 183 -41.13 -36.93 -38.91
N ALA A 184 -41.40 -37.83 -39.86
CA ALA A 184 -42.69 -37.89 -40.53
C ALA A 184 -43.75 -38.31 -39.51
N ASN A 185 -44.71 -37.41 -39.24
CA ASN A 185 -46.00 -37.72 -38.60
C ASN A 185 -46.96 -38.28 -39.63
#